data_AF-A0AAX3LWH6-F1
#
_entry.id   AF-A0AAX3LWH6-F1
#
_cell.length_a   1.000
_cell.length_b   1.000
_cell.length_c   1.000
_cell.angle_alpha   90.00
_cell.angle_beta   90.00
_cell.angle_gamma   90.00
#
_symmetry.space_group_name_H-M   'P 1'
#
loop_
_entity.id
_entity.type
_entity.pdbx_description
1 polymer ?
#
loop_
_entity_poly.entity_id
_entity_poly.type
_entity_poly.pdbx_seq_one_letter_code
_entity_poly.pdbx_strand_id
1 'polypeptide(L)'
;MSYDLHISKTEQWMDSKSNPITEKELIKVNHLLKGLPFIFEQGRLTLCGADSTVISLMIDIASQLHGYVQGDELEYYSDPNLFPPVVSSLLIDTADSTVALNEWVDAIKVGDTIHHVKFGLGQIESIIGKQQDKELIVRFSEKTKRILAHQASNKYHVVTSHT
;
A
#
# COMPACT_ATOMS: atom_id res chain seq x y z
N MET A 1 11.70 -1.25 -3.52
CA MET A 1 11.59 -2.56 -2.89
C MET A 1 10.38 -2.40 -2.04
N SER A 2 9.24 -2.72 -2.65
CA SER A 2 8.05 -3.04 -1.88
C SER A 2 8.40 -4.32 -1.15
N TYR A 3 8.21 -4.31 0.16
CA TYR A 3 8.29 -5.50 0.97
C TYR A 3 6.91 -6.18 0.89
N ASP A 4 6.91 -7.49 0.68
CA ASP A 4 5.70 -8.28 0.59
C ASP A 4 5.40 -8.89 1.94
N LEU A 5 4.14 -8.79 2.35
CA LEU A 5 3.64 -9.42 3.57
C LEU A 5 2.70 -10.55 3.21
N HIS A 6 2.71 -11.57 4.04
CA HIS A 6 1.99 -12.81 3.87
C HIS A 6 1.16 -13.09 5.11
N ILE A 7 -0.11 -13.47 4.92
CA ILE A 7 -0.94 -14.10 5.95
C ILE A 7 -1.15 -15.56 5.59
N SER A 8 -0.77 -16.45 6.51
CA SER A 8 -1.01 -17.90 6.42
C SER A 8 -1.50 -18.45 7.75
N LYS A 9 -2.23 -19.58 7.73
CA LYS A 9 -2.61 -20.32 8.96
C LYS A 9 -1.57 -21.37 9.35
N THR A 10 -0.48 -21.43 8.60
CA THR A 10 0.75 -22.17 8.89
C THR A 10 1.82 -21.20 9.38
N GLU A 11 2.75 -21.70 10.19
CA GLU A 11 3.85 -20.91 10.74
C GLU A 11 4.71 -20.29 9.62
N GLN A 12 5.01 -21.06 8.56
CA GLN A 12 5.68 -20.54 7.38
C GLN A 12 4.69 -20.34 6.24
N TRP A 13 4.77 -19.18 5.57
CA TRP A 13 3.86 -18.86 4.46
C TRP A 13 3.99 -19.82 3.28
N MET A 14 5.17 -20.42 3.09
CA MET A 14 5.46 -21.37 2.01
C MET A 14 4.62 -22.65 2.13
N ASP A 15 4.21 -23.00 3.35
CA ASP A 15 3.44 -24.19 3.67
C ASP A 15 1.92 -23.96 3.66
N SER A 16 1.47 -22.76 3.26
CA SER A 16 0.06 -22.32 3.32
C SER A 16 -0.94 -23.30 2.69
N LYS A 17 -0.53 -24.11 1.70
CA LYS A 17 -1.37 -25.15 1.10
C LYS A 17 -1.82 -26.25 2.08
N SER A 18 -1.06 -26.49 3.15
CA SER A 18 -1.36 -27.55 4.12
C SER A 18 -2.48 -27.19 5.10
N ASN A 19 -2.65 -25.89 5.39
CA ASN A 19 -3.77 -25.35 6.16
C ASN A 19 -4.20 -24.01 5.53
N PRO A 20 -4.92 -24.05 4.40
CA PRO A 20 -5.20 -22.85 3.61
C PRO A 20 -6.23 -21.96 4.29
N ILE A 21 -6.07 -20.65 4.14
CA ILE A 21 -7.17 -19.70 4.33
C ILE A 21 -8.24 -20.05 3.28
N THR A 22 -9.47 -20.22 3.74
CA THR A 22 -10.61 -20.54 2.86
C THR A 22 -11.22 -19.27 2.28
N GLU A 23 -11.91 -19.39 1.14
CA GLU A 23 -12.65 -18.27 0.54
C GLU A 23 -13.69 -17.68 1.51
N LYS A 24 -14.34 -18.53 2.31
CA LYS A 24 -15.30 -18.11 3.33
C LYS A 24 -14.65 -17.25 4.41
N GLU A 25 -13.42 -17.57 4.80
CA GLU A 25 -12.64 -16.77 5.74
C GLU A 25 -12.18 -15.45 5.11
N LEU A 26 -11.73 -15.48 3.85
CA LEU A 26 -11.37 -14.27 3.09
C LEU A 26 -12.55 -13.29 2.99
N ILE A 27 -13.76 -13.78 2.72
CA ILE A 27 -14.97 -12.95 2.65
C ILE A 27 -15.22 -12.18 3.95
N LYS A 28 -14.92 -12.78 5.11
CA LYS A 28 -15.11 -12.11 6.42
C LYS A 28 -14.24 -10.86 6.56
N VAL A 29 -13.01 -10.92 6.05
CA VAL A 29 -12.02 -9.83 6.16
C VAL A 29 -11.96 -8.95 4.91
N ASN A 30 -12.72 -9.25 3.86
CA ASN A 30 -12.69 -8.51 2.60
C ASN A 30 -12.97 -7.01 2.75
N HIS A 31 -13.80 -6.64 3.73
CA HIS A 31 -14.08 -5.23 4.04
C HIS A 31 -12.82 -4.45 4.49
N LEU A 32 -11.84 -5.12 5.10
CA LEU A 32 -10.56 -4.55 5.53
C LEU A 32 -9.55 -4.42 4.38
N LEU A 33 -9.73 -5.21 3.32
CA LEU A 33 -8.87 -5.24 2.14
C LEU A 33 -9.34 -4.26 1.04
N LYS A 34 -10.51 -3.63 1.22
CA LYS A 34 -11.13 -2.76 0.22
C LYS A 34 -10.18 -1.61 -0.13
N GLY A 35 -9.85 -1.48 -1.41
CA GLY A 35 -8.97 -0.41 -1.92
C GLY A 35 -7.48 -0.73 -1.85
N LEU A 36 -7.08 -1.89 -1.35
CA LEU A 36 -5.68 -2.32 -1.29
C LEU A 36 -5.38 -3.36 -2.39
N PRO A 37 -4.21 -3.27 -3.04
CA PRO A 37 -3.76 -4.31 -3.96
C PRO A 37 -3.28 -5.53 -3.15
N PHE A 38 -4.08 -6.60 -3.15
CA PHE A 38 -3.72 -7.88 -2.55
C PHE A 38 -3.82 -9.01 -3.57
N ILE A 39 -3.07 -10.08 -3.31
CA ILE A 39 -3.12 -11.34 -4.04
C ILE A 39 -3.60 -12.41 -3.06
N PHE A 40 -4.59 -13.20 -3.49
CA PHE A 40 -5.00 -14.39 -2.75
C PHE A 40 -4.71 -15.62 -3.60
N GLU A 41 -3.72 -16.41 -3.18
CA GLU A 41 -3.29 -17.59 -3.92
C GLU A 41 -2.85 -18.67 -2.94
N GLN A 42 -3.14 -19.93 -3.26
CA GLN A 42 -2.63 -21.09 -2.51
C GLN A 42 -3.01 -21.09 -1.01
N GLY A 43 -4.13 -20.45 -0.65
CA GLY A 43 -4.57 -20.34 0.74
C GLY A 43 -3.81 -19.29 1.55
N ARG A 44 -3.13 -18.35 0.89
CA ARG A 44 -2.37 -17.25 1.49
C ARG A 44 -2.85 -15.92 0.95
N LEU A 45 -2.89 -14.91 1.82
CA LEU A 45 -3.07 -13.53 1.43
C LEU A 45 -1.70 -12.84 1.35
N THR A 46 -1.39 -12.21 0.21
CA THR A 46 -0.16 -11.44 0.02
C THR A 46 -0.52 -9.98 -0.25
N LEU A 47 0.18 -9.04 0.39
CA LEU A 47 0.01 -7.60 0.19
C LEU A 47 1.37 -6.97 -0.07
N CYS A 48 1.47 -6.20 -1.14
CA CYS A 48 2.73 -5.58 -1.58
C CYS A 48 2.86 -4.15 -1.05
N GLY A 49 4.04 -3.79 -0.58
CA GLY A 49 4.36 -2.43 -0.16
C GLY A 49 4.03 -2.18 1.30
N ALA A 50 4.51 -3.07 2.16
CA ALA A 50 4.39 -2.92 3.60
C ALA A 50 4.96 -1.60 4.09
N ASP A 51 4.11 -0.82 4.74
CA ASP A 51 4.49 0.21 5.69
C ASP A 51 3.89 -0.14 7.06
N SER A 52 4.16 0.68 8.07
CA SER A 52 3.67 0.43 9.43
C SER A 52 2.15 0.31 9.51
N THR A 53 1.41 1.00 8.64
CA THR A 53 -0.04 0.97 8.57
C THR A 53 -0.53 -0.35 7.97
N VAL A 54 0.07 -0.79 6.85
CA VAL A 54 -0.22 -2.07 6.22
C VAL A 54 0.12 -3.23 7.16
N ILE A 55 1.24 -3.16 7.87
CA ILE A 55 1.61 -4.19 8.86
C ILE A 55 0.55 -4.27 9.96
N SER A 56 0.12 -3.14 10.54
CA SER A 56 -0.96 -3.14 11.54
C SER A 56 -2.24 -3.77 11.01
N LEU A 57 -2.66 -3.40 9.79
CA LEU A 57 -3.84 -3.97 9.14
C LEU A 57 -3.71 -5.49 8.96
N MET A 58 -2.53 -5.96 8.55
CA MET A 58 -2.32 -7.38 8.34
C MET A 58 -2.29 -8.16 9.66
N ILE A 59 -1.81 -7.56 10.75
CA ILE A 59 -1.93 -8.14 12.10
C ILE A 59 -3.40 -8.27 12.49
N ASP A 60 -4.22 -7.25 12.25
CA ASP A 60 -5.66 -7.28 12.55
C ASP A 60 -6.39 -8.36 11.74
N ILE A 61 -6.08 -8.46 10.44
CA ILE A 61 -6.64 -9.49 9.56
C ILE A 61 -6.19 -10.88 10.03
N ALA A 62 -4.90 -11.07 10.31
CA ALA A 62 -4.36 -12.34 10.78
C ALA A 62 -5.01 -12.80 12.09
N SER A 63 -5.26 -11.87 13.02
CA SER A 63 -5.99 -12.14 14.27
C SER A 63 -7.40 -12.70 13.99
N GLN A 64 -8.14 -12.11 13.05
CA GLN A 64 -9.48 -12.59 12.65
C GLN A 64 -9.46 -13.94 11.92
N LEU A 65 -8.36 -14.24 11.22
CA LEU A 65 -8.17 -15.47 10.47
C LEU A 65 -7.49 -16.60 11.29
N HIS A 66 -7.09 -16.31 12.52
CA HIS A 66 -6.21 -17.17 13.33
C HIS A 66 -4.93 -17.58 12.58
N GLY A 67 -4.31 -16.61 11.92
CA GLY A 67 -3.10 -16.78 11.12
C GLY A 67 -1.89 -16.03 11.67
N TYR A 68 -0.79 -16.13 10.93
CA TYR A 68 0.49 -15.47 11.17
C TYR A 68 0.73 -14.43 10.10
N VAL A 69 1.37 -13.32 10.46
CA VAL A 69 1.88 -12.34 9.50
C VAL A 69 3.39 -12.53 9.36
N GLN A 70 3.83 -12.79 8.14
CA GLN A 70 5.24 -13.02 7.83
C GLN A 70 5.64 -12.18 6.61
N GLY A 71 6.84 -11.62 6.58
CA GLY A 71 7.34 -11.04 5.34
C GLY A 71 8.20 -11.97 4.51
N ASP A 72 8.75 -11.44 3.42
CA ASP A 72 9.53 -12.19 2.44
C ASP A 72 10.90 -12.65 2.99
N GLU A 73 11.51 -11.92 3.92
CA GLU A 73 12.72 -12.32 4.65
C GLU A 73 12.44 -13.16 5.92
N LEU A 74 11.22 -13.68 6.04
CA LEU A 74 10.75 -14.54 7.13
C LEU A 74 10.59 -13.83 8.48
N GLU A 75 10.55 -12.50 8.53
CA GLU A 75 10.22 -11.77 9.77
C GLU A 75 8.76 -11.98 10.17
N TYR A 76 8.52 -12.10 11.47
CA TYR A 76 7.18 -12.25 12.04
C TYR A 76 6.66 -10.94 12.63
N TYR A 77 5.40 -10.64 12.35
CA TYR A 77 4.69 -9.49 12.90
C TYR A 77 3.51 -9.97 13.73
N SER A 78 3.52 -9.65 15.03
CA SER A 78 2.49 -10.14 15.96
C SER A 78 2.09 -9.13 17.04
N ASP A 79 2.89 -8.10 17.28
CA ASP A 79 2.59 -7.10 18.30
C ASP A 79 1.96 -5.85 17.66
N PRO A 80 0.64 -5.63 17.83
CA PRO A 80 -0.03 -4.45 17.32
C PRO A 80 0.44 -3.16 18.01
N ASN A 81 1.08 -3.22 19.19
CA ASN A 81 1.58 -2.03 19.88
C ASN A 81 2.86 -1.45 19.26
N LEU A 82 3.53 -2.22 18.40
CA LEU A 82 4.70 -1.77 17.65
C LEU A 82 4.32 -0.96 16.40
N PHE A 83 3.03 -0.95 16.05
CA PHE A 83 2.52 -0.31 14.83
C PHE A 83 1.41 0.69 15.20
N PRO A 84 1.27 1.79 14.45
CA PRO A 84 0.18 2.73 14.69
C PRO A 84 -1.16 2.03 14.47
N PRO A 85 -2.17 2.25 15.33
CA PRO A 85 -3.47 1.62 15.18
C PRO A 85 -4.09 2.01 13.83
N VAL A 86 -4.77 1.05 13.18
CA VAL A 86 -5.49 1.28 11.93
C VAL A 86 -6.64 2.26 12.20
N VAL A 87 -6.42 3.54 11.90
CA VAL A 87 -7.49 4.53 11.89
C VAL A 87 -8.39 4.26 10.69
N SER A 88 -9.71 4.20 10.88
CA SER A 88 -10.71 3.95 9.82
C SER A 88 -10.63 4.90 8.62
N SER A 89 -9.78 5.94 8.66
CA SER A 89 -9.46 6.79 7.51
C SER A 89 -8.77 6.07 6.36
N LEU A 90 -8.32 4.82 6.52
CA LEU A 90 -7.87 3.96 5.41
C LEU A 90 -9.01 3.28 4.65
N LEU A 91 -10.22 3.26 5.21
CA LEU A 91 -11.44 2.82 4.54
C LEU A 91 -12.03 3.97 3.74
N ILE A 92 -11.23 4.63 2.89
CA ILE A 92 -11.77 5.67 2.02
C ILE A 92 -12.73 4.99 1.03
N ASP A 93 -14.00 5.36 1.12
CA ASP A 93 -15.05 4.92 0.22
C ASP A 93 -14.65 5.29 -1.22
N THR A 94 -14.37 4.26 -2.02
CA THR A 94 -13.94 4.34 -3.43
C THR A 94 -14.97 4.97 -4.38
N ALA A 95 -16.07 5.55 -3.87
CA ALA A 95 -17.01 6.34 -4.67
C ALA A 95 -16.67 7.84 -4.66
N ASP A 96 -16.03 8.36 -3.60
CA ASP A 96 -15.69 9.78 -3.46
C ASP A 96 -14.22 10.06 -3.84
N SER A 97 -13.36 9.03 -3.82
CA SER A 97 -11.94 9.16 -4.16
C SER A 97 -11.67 9.45 -5.63
N THR A 98 -12.54 9.08 -6.57
CA THR A 98 -12.29 9.37 -7.99
C THR A 98 -12.35 10.86 -8.29
N VAL A 99 -13.21 11.61 -7.59
CA VAL A 99 -13.31 13.07 -7.72
C VAL A 99 -12.08 13.74 -7.09
N ALA A 100 -11.74 13.39 -5.84
CA ALA A 100 -10.57 13.96 -5.15
C ALA A 100 -9.23 13.57 -5.81
N LEU A 101 -9.13 12.36 -6.38
CA LEU A 101 -7.94 11.91 -7.10
C LEU A 101 -7.75 12.66 -8.41
N ASN A 102 -8.83 12.91 -9.16
CA ASN A 102 -8.74 13.71 -10.38
C ASN A 102 -8.34 15.15 -10.06
N GLU A 103 -8.93 15.76 -9.02
CA GLU A 103 -8.55 17.09 -8.55
C GLU A 103 -7.07 17.17 -8.13
N TRP A 104 -6.57 16.15 -7.42
CA TRP A 104 -5.16 16.08 -7.02
C TRP A 104 -4.22 15.87 -8.20
N VAL A 105 -4.55 14.94 -9.11
CA VAL A 105 -3.78 14.67 -10.33
C VAL A 105 -3.72 15.91 -11.23
N ASP A 106 -4.78 16.72 -11.23
CA ASP A 106 -4.84 17.99 -11.97
C ASP A 106 -4.14 19.15 -11.26
N ALA A 107 -4.03 19.11 -9.93
CA ALA A 107 -3.33 20.11 -9.14
C ALA A 107 -1.80 20.01 -9.21
N ILE A 108 -1.25 18.82 -9.49
CA ILE A 108 0.20 18.59 -9.59
C ILE A 108 0.82 19.30 -10.80
N LYS A 109 1.93 20.00 -10.55
CA LYS A 109 2.69 20.75 -11.55
C LYS A 109 4.14 20.31 -11.62
N VAL A 110 4.75 20.56 -12.77
CA VAL A 110 6.21 20.47 -12.92
C VAL A 110 6.85 21.48 -11.97
N GLY A 111 7.87 21.03 -11.23
CA GLY A 111 8.54 21.81 -10.19
C GLY A 111 8.08 21.49 -8.77
N ASP A 112 6.91 20.88 -8.60
CA ASP A 112 6.41 20.47 -7.28
C ASP A 112 7.32 19.42 -6.63
N THR A 113 7.42 19.49 -5.31
CA THR A 113 8.19 18.54 -4.51
C THR A 113 7.26 17.49 -3.92
N ILE A 114 7.62 16.23 -4.09
CA ILE A 114 6.93 15.09 -3.51
C ILE A 114 7.85 14.35 -2.56
N HIS A 115 7.29 13.86 -1.45
CA HIS A 115 8.01 13.00 -0.52
C HIS A 115 7.67 11.54 -0.79
N HIS A 116 8.67 10.75 -1.19
CA HIS A 116 8.56 9.30 -1.32
C HIS A 116 9.21 8.61 -0.12
N VAL A 117 8.46 7.72 0.54
CA VAL A 117 8.94 6.91 1.68
C VAL A 117 10.32 6.25 1.47
N LYS A 118 10.63 5.76 0.26
CA LYS A 118 11.90 5.07 -0.05
C LYS A 118 13.00 6.00 -0.56
N PHE A 119 12.65 7.06 -1.28
CA PHE A 119 13.63 7.89 -2.01
C PHE A 119 13.76 9.31 -1.45
N GLY A 120 13.05 9.61 -0.36
CA GLY A 120 13.03 10.93 0.24
C GLY A 120 12.30 11.94 -0.64
N LEU A 121 12.73 13.20 -0.57
CA LEU A 121 12.17 14.29 -1.37
C LEU A 121 12.62 14.16 -2.83
N GLY A 122 11.68 14.34 -3.74
CA GLY A 122 11.94 14.39 -5.17
C GLY A 122 11.16 15.50 -5.85
N GLN A 123 11.72 16.06 -6.90
CA GLN A 123 11.11 17.14 -7.67
C GLN A 123 10.53 16.60 -8.97
N ILE A 124 9.31 17.00 -9.31
CA ILE A 124 8.69 16.62 -10.57
C ILE A 124 9.35 17.41 -11.71
N GLU A 125 10.08 16.72 -12.58
CA GLU A 125 10.75 17.31 -13.75
C GLU A 125 9.84 17.40 -14.97
N SER A 126 8.96 16.41 -15.15
CA SER A 126 7.98 16.43 -16.25
C SER A 126 6.77 15.57 -15.92
N ILE A 127 5.67 15.88 -16.60
CA ILE A 127 4.41 15.15 -16.51
C ILE A 127 4.02 14.72 -17.92
N ILE A 128 3.80 13.42 -18.11
CA ILE A 128 3.43 12.83 -19.40
C ILE A 128 2.11 12.07 -19.26
N GLY A 129 1.39 11.88 -20.36
CA GLY A 129 0.06 11.23 -20.34
C GLY A 129 -1.09 12.19 -19.99
N LYS A 130 -2.31 11.64 -19.93
CA LYS A 130 -3.56 12.40 -19.66
C LYS A 130 -4.39 11.67 -18.61
N GLN A 131 -5.02 12.43 -17.71
CA GLN A 131 -5.98 11.92 -16.72
C GLN A 131 -5.43 10.74 -15.90
N GLN A 132 -6.04 9.55 -15.99
CA GLN A 132 -5.69 8.39 -15.16
C GLN A 132 -4.33 7.75 -15.51
N ASP A 133 -3.86 7.95 -16.75
CA ASP A 133 -2.56 7.52 -17.24
C ASP A 133 -1.50 8.63 -17.14
N LYS A 134 -1.77 9.67 -16.34
CA LYS A 134 -0.79 10.73 -16.08
C LYS A 134 0.35 10.14 -15.26
N GLU A 135 1.56 10.35 -15.73
CA GLU A 135 2.78 9.86 -15.11
C GLU A 135 3.70 11.03 -14.80
N LEU A 136 4.28 10.97 -13.61
CA LEU A 136 5.21 11.94 -13.07
C LEU A 136 6.61 11.39 -13.27
N ILE A 137 7.46 12.17 -13.92
CA ILE A 137 8.90 11.96 -13.96
C ILE A 137 9.49 12.77 -12.83
N VAL A 138 9.97 12.06 -11.79
CA VAL A 138 10.41 12.67 -10.54
C VAL A 138 11.88 12.41 -10.34
N ARG A 139 12.65 13.49 -10.15
CA ARG A 139 14.06 13.44 -9.80
C ARG A 139 14.20 13.40 -8.28
N PHE A 140 14.66 12.27 -7.78
CA PHE A 140 15.18 12.13 -6.43
C PHE A 140 16.70 12.34 -6.45
N SER A 141 17.32 12.58 -5.29
CA SER A 141 18.75 12.92 -5.17
C SER A 141 19.69 11.97 -5.91
N GLU A 142 19.34 10.67 -6.00
CA GLU A 142 20.18 9.66 -6.62
C GLU A 142 19.67 9.13 -7.97
N LYS A 143 18.42 9.40 -8.36
CA LYS A 143 17.81 8.83 -9.58
C LYS A 143 16.50 9.47 -9.96
N THR A 144 16.19 9.38 -11.25
CA THR A 144 14.86 9.69 -11.78
C THR A 144 13.96 8.46 -11.75
N LYS A 145 12.69 8.65 -11.38
CA LYS A 145 11.65 7.62 -11.41
C LYS A 145 10.44 8.10 -12.18
N ARG A 146 9.80 7.16 -12.86
CA ARG A 146 8.50 7.33 -13.50
C ARG A 146 7.44 6.75 -12.57
N ILE A 147 6.46 7.55 -12.20
CA ILE A 147 5.46 7.22 -11.18
C ILE A 147 4.08 7.53 -11.76
N LEU A 148 3.13 6.59 -11.68
CA LEU A 148 1.75 6.87 -12.06
C LEU A 148 1.11 7.82 -11.04
N ALA A 149 0.51 8.91 -11.51
CA ALA A 149 -0.04 9.95 -10.65
C ALA A 149 -1.12 9.39 -9.72
N HIS A 150 -2.00 8.50 -10.20
CA HIS A 150 -3.01 7.88 -9.33
C HIS A 150 -2.42 6.99 -8.21
N GLN A 151 -1.20 6.47 -8.39
CA GLN A 151 -0.48 5.73 -7.35
C GLN A 151 0.32 6.67 -6.44
N ALA A 152 0.48 7.92 -6.85
CA ALA A 152 1.26 8.90 -6.13
C ALA A 152 0.47 9.52 -4.96
N SER A 153 -0.86 9.61 -5.03
CA SER A 153 -1.68 10.11 -3.92
C SER A 153 -1.68 9.19 -2.69
N ASN A 154 -1.61 7.87 -2.90
CA ASN A 154 -1.66 6.88 -1.82
C ASN A 154 -0.29 6.60 -1.18
N LYS A 155 0.81 7.03 -1.80
CA LYS A 155 2.18 6.67 -1.38
C LYS A 155 3.11 7.88 -1.16
N TYR A 156 2.63 9.10 -1.43
CA TYR A 156 3.47 10.30 -1.46
C TYR A 156 2.73 11.50 -0.88
N HIS A 157 3.41 12.25 -0.03
CA HIS A 157 2.92 13.54 0.43
C HIS A 157 3.52 14.64 -0.46
N VAL A 158 2.67 15.40 -1.15
CA VAL A 158 3.14 16.61 -1.85
C VAL A 158 3.45 17.65 -0.80
N VAL A 159 4.71 18.10 -0.77
CA VAL A 159 5.11 19.24 0.05
C VAL A 159 5.09 20.43 -0.90
N THR A 160 3.93 21.06 -1.04
CA THR A 160 3.82 22.31 -1.80
C THR A 160 4.50 23.42 -1.01
N SER A 161 5.72 23.78 -1.41
CA SER A 161 6.34 25.02 -0.96
C SER A 161 5.61 26.17 -1.65
N HIS A 162 4.61 26.75 -0.96
CA HIS A 162 4.12 28.07 -1.33
C HIS A 162 5.16 29.10 -0.90
N THR A 163 5.89 29.62 -1.88
CA THR A 163 6.60 30.90 -1.81
C THR A 163 6.37 31.64 -3.11
#